data_AF-M1WCW8-F1
#
_entry.id   AF-M1WCW8-F1
#
_cell.length_a   1.000
_cell.length_b   1.000
_cell.length_c   1.000
_cell.angle_alpha   90.00
_cell.angle_beta   90.00
_cell.angle_gamma   90.00
#
_symmetry.space_group_name_H-M   'P 1'
#
loop_
_entity.id
_entity.type
_entity.pdbx_description
1 polymer ?
#
loop_
_entity_poly.entity_id
_entity_poly.type
_entity_poly.pdbx_seq_one_letter_code
_entity_poly.pdbx_strand_id
1 'polypeptide(L)'
;MPFRGFRLNSTQDVQNTQAPAGGVIGILTWDMNTEPPIPSSMSLSINPASNVALPLFTPGIMTAQLVGFDLDDNMIIVSFLNDTVTPSATRSGYALQNWYLCTITYSSYTYVTLAWTLGREKPQNPTCVKITVKRKFV
;
A
#
# COMPACT_ATOMS: atom_id res chain seq x y z
N MET A 1 8.19 -3.47 -23.56
CA MET A 1 9.01 -3.80 -22.37
C MET A 1 8.28 -4.88 -21.60
N PRO A 2 8.93 -6.01 -21.24
CA PRO A 2 8.27 -7.01 -20.40
C PRO A 2 8.09 -6.41 -19.01
N PHE A 3 6.86 -6.37 -18.51
CA PHE A 3 6.56 -5.96 -17.15
C PHE A 3 7.22 -6.99 -16.21
N ARG A 4 8.33 -6.64 -15.56
CA ARG A 4 8.76 -7.39 -14.36
C ARG A 4 7.63 -7.27 -13.34
N GLY A 5 7.33 -8.33 -12.59
CA GLY A 5 6.27 -8.33 -11.58
C GLY A 5 6.80 -7.85 -10.22
N PHE A 6 5.93 -7.30 -9.38
CA PHE A 6 6.23 -7.06 -7.97
C PHE A 6 6.28 -8.40 -7.22
N ARG A 7 7.19 -8.52 -6.26
CA ARG A 7 7.30 -9.70 -5.40
C ARG A 7 6.86 -9.33 -3.99
N LEU A 8 6.13 -10.25 -3.36
CA LEU A 8 5.99 -10.24 -1.91
C LEU A 8 7.17 -11.04 -1.37
N ASN A 9 8.17 -10.37 -0.81
CA ASN A 9 9.24 -11.06 -0.13
C ASN A 9 8.78 -11.41 1.28
N SER A 10 8.74 -12.71 1.61
CA SER A 10 8.46 -13.15 2.98
C SER A 10 9.66 -12.81 3.85
N THR A 11 9.57 -11.76 4.64
CA THR A 11 10.50 -11.54 5.75
C THR A 11 10.35 -12.74 6.70
N GLN A 12 11.45 -13.47 6.92
CA GLN A 12 11.52 -14.59 7.88
C GLN A 12 11.24 -14.14 9.35
N ASP A 13 11.13 -12.83 9.59
CA ASP A 13 10.92 -12.19 10.89
C ASP A 13 9.61 -11.39 11.02
N VAL A 14 8.57 -11.64 10.20
CA VAL A 14 7.23 -11.15 10.59
C VAL A 14 6.69 -12.16 11.59
N GLN A 15 6.51 -11.73 12.84
CA GLN A 15 5.51 -12.31 13.74
C GLN A 15 4.30 -12.72 12.89
N ASN A 16 4.01 -14.02 12.73
CA ASN A 16 2.97 -14.62 11.87
C ASN A 16 1.60 -13.93 12.00
N THR A 17 1.47 -12.71 11.50
CA THR A 17 0.27 -11.90 11.59
C THR A 17 -0.46 -12.18 10.31
N GLN A 18 -1.25 -13.25 10.36
CA GLN A 18 -2.28 -13.50 9.37
C GLN A 18 -3.10 -12.22 9.22
N ALA A 19 -3.27 -11.78 7.98
CA ALA A 19 -4.26 -10.77 7.68
C ALA A 19 -5.62 -11.28 8.19
N PRO A 20 -6.53 -10.38 8.61
CA PRO A 20 -7.83 -10.74 9.19
C PRO A 20 -8.72 -11.62 8.30
N ALA A 21 -8.33 -11.80 7.04
CA ALA A 21 -8.95 -12.62 6.03
C ALA A 21 -7.98 -13.65 5.42
N GLY A 22 -7.10 -14.27 6.21
CA GLY A 22 -6.36 -15.48 5.81
C GLY A 22 -5.14 -15.29 4.90
N GLY A 23 -4.76 -14.05 4.55
CA GLY A 23 -3.51 -13.77 3.82
C GLY A 23 -2.29 -13.54 4.70
N VAL A 24 -1.10 -13.52 4.11
CA VAL A 24 0.14 -13.15 4.80
C VAL A 24 0.42 -11.67 4.57
N ILE A 25 0.73 -10.94 5.64
CA ILE A 25 1.19 -9.55 5.56
C ILE A 25 2.69 -9.55 5.25
N GLY A 26 3.14 -8.68 4.36
CA GLY A 26 4.55 -8.54 4.01
C GLY A 26 4.84 -7.22 3.29
N ILE A 27 6.05 -7.15 2.75
CA ILE A 27 6.53 -6.00 1.98
C ILE A 27 6.45 -6.27 0.48
N LEU A 28 5.97 -5.29 -0.28
CA LEU A 28 6.09 -5.31 -1.73
C LEU A 28 7.48 -4.82 -2.12
N THR A 29 8.22 -5.66 -2.84
CA THR A 29 9.54 -5.35 -3.34
C THR A 29 9.58 -5.28 -4.86
N TRP A 30 10.42 -4.38 -5.35
CA TRP A 30 10.72 -4.18 -6.74
C TRP A 30 12.21 -3.94 -6.89
N ASP A 31 12.87 -4.72 -7.76
CA ASP A 31 14.26 -4.45 -8.12
C ASP A 31 14.32 -3.41 -9.22
N MET A 32 14.88 -2.24 -8.92
CA MET A 32 15.10 -1.21 -9.93
C MET A 32 16.02 -1.74 -11.02
N ASN A 33 15.76 -1.33 -12.27
CA ASN A 33 16.48 -1.81 -13.44
C ASN A 33 17.81 -1.05 -13.60
N THR A 34 18.70 -1.22 -12.61
CA THR A 34 20.07 -0.72 -12.54
C THR A 34 21.06 -1.89 -12.53
N GLU A 35 22.35 -1.61 -12.73
CA GLU A 35 23.42 -2.61 -12.59
C GLU A 35 24.43 -2.14 -11.52
N PRO A 36 24.50 -2.79 -10.34
CA PRO A 36 23.66 -3.90 -9.89
C PRO A 36 22.20 -3.47 -9.62
N PRO A 37 21.23 -4.41 -9.62
CA PRO A 37 19.85 -4.10 -9.25
C PRO A 37 19.76 -3.59 -7.81
N ILE A 38 18.95 -2.55 -7.60
CA ILE A 38 18.72 -1.98 -6.26
C ILE A 38 17.35 -2.43 -5.75
N PRO A 39 17.29 -3.25 -4.68
CA PRO A 39 16.04 -3.63 -4.05
C PRO A 39 15.34 -2.40 -3.48
N SER A 40 14.10 -2.20 -3.89
CA SER A 40 13.25 -1.11 -3.41
C SER A 40 11.96 -1.67 -2.85
N SER A 41 11.42 -1.01 -1.82
CA SER A 41 10.15 -1.40 -1.20
C SER A 41 9.12 -0.28 -1.34
N MET A 42 7.85 -0.67 -1.40
CA MET A 42 6.75 0.29 -1.43
C MET A 42 6.60 0.97 -0.06
N SER A 43 6.55 2.30 -0.05
CA SER A 43 6.18 3.13 1.10
C SER A 43 5.04 4.08 0.71
N LEU A 44 4.33 4.64 1.70
CA LEU A 44 3.33 5.67 1.45
C LEU A 44 3.92 7.06 1.72
N SER A 45 4.05 7.87 0.67
CA SER A 45 4.42 9.27 0.77
C SER A 45 3.20 10.11 1.10
N ILE A 46 3.25 10.80 2.24
CA ILE A 46 2.14 11.59 2.79
C ILE A 46 2.43 13.08 2.57
N ASN A 47 1.42 13.84 2.18
CA ASN A 47 1.45 15.29 2.15
C ASN A 47 0.48 15.85 3.21
N PRO A 48 0.92 16.68 4.18
CA PRO A 48 0.05 17.22 5.22
C PRO A 48 -1.16 18.04 4.70
N ALA A 49 -1.12 18.53 3.46
CA ALA A 49 -2.19 19.28 2.82
C ALA A 49 -3.23 18.41 2.10
N SER A 50 -3.09 17.08 2.12
CA SER A 50 -3.97 16.14 1.42
C SER A 50 -4.20 14.87 2.23
N ASN A 51 -5.41 14.30 2.13
CA ASN A 51 -5.69 12.96 2.66
C ASN A 51 -5.39 11.84 1.66
N VAL A 52 -4.64 12.11 0.59
CA VAL A 52 -4.22 11.13 -0.41
C VAL A 52 -2.71 10.93 -0.32
N ALA A 53 -2.29 9.70 -0.07
CA ALA A 53 -0.90 9.27 -0.01
C ALA A 53 -0.49 8.51 -1.28
N LEU A 54 0.78 8.66 -1.68
CA LEU A 54 1.31 8.05 -2.89
C LEU A 54 2.15 6.81 -2.54
N PRO A 55 1.83 5.63 -3.10
CA PRO A 55 2.70 4.47 -3.02
C PRO A 55 3.95 4.70 -3.89
N LEU A 56 5.11 4.87 -3.26
CA LEU A 56 6.39 5.06 -3.93
C LEU A 56 7.33 3.92 -3.59
N PHE A 57 8.09 3.44 -4.58
CA PHE A 57 9.18 2.51 -4.35
C PHE A 57 10.46 3.28 -4.05
N THR A 58 11.04 3.05 -2.88
CA THR A 58 12.30 3.66 -2.44
C THR A 58 13.32 2.58 -2.10
N PRO A 59 14.62 2.81 -2.35
CA PRO A 59 15.68 1.86 -2.00
C PRO A 59 15.63 1.42 -0.54
N GLY A 60 15.81 0.12 -0.30
CA GLY A 60 15.79 -0.46 1.04
C GLY A 60 14.39 -0.75 1.58
N ILE A 61 14.30 -1.10 2.87
CA ILE A 61 13.08 -1.62 3.52
C ILE A 61 12.64 -0.83 4.76
N MET A 62 13.41 0.18 5.20
CA MET A 62 13.19 0.81 6.51
C MET A 62 11.85 1.54 6.62
N THR A 63 11.33 2.06 5.50
CA THR A 63 10.07 2.80 5.42
C THR A 63 8.96 1.98 4.74
N ALA A 64 9.17 0.67 4.58
CA ALA A 64 8.26 -0.18 3.84
C ALA A 64 6.87 -0.21 4.49
N GLN A 65 5.84 0.05 3.68
CA GLN A 65 4.46 -0.16 4.08
C GLN A 65 4.13 -1.65 3.97
N LEU A 66 3.69 -2.21 5.09
CA LEU A 66 3.15 -3.57 5.12
C LEU A 66 1.80 -3.63 4.38
N VAL A 67 1.67 -4.60 3.48
CA VAL A 67 0.43 -4.92 2.78
C VAL A 67 0.16 -6.42 2.89
N GLY A 68 -1.09 -6.81 2.74
CA GLY A 68 -1.50 -8.21 2.62
C GLY A 68 -2.43 -8.40 1.43
N PHE A 69 -2.87 -9.64 1.24
CA PHE A 69 -3.92 -9.98 0.28
C PHE A 69 -5.05 -10.68 1.03
N ASP A 70 -6.30 -10.35 0.74
CA ASP A 70 -7.45 -11.09 1.28
C ASP A 70 -7.66 -12.42 0.53
N LEU A 71 -8.67 -13.19 0.93
CA LEU A 71 -9.02 -14.49 0.30
C LEU A 71 -9.35 -14.36 -1.19
N ASP A 72 -9.73 -13.17 -1.65
CA ASP A 72 -10.08 -12.88 -3.04
C ASP A 72 -8.90 -12.30 -3.84
N ASP A 73 -7.68 -12.38 -3.29
CA ASP A 73 -6.44 -11.83 -3.84
C ASP A 73 -6.44 -10.30 -3.99
N ASN A 74 -7.25 -9.58 -3.21
CA ASN A 74 -7.23 -8.11 -3.21
C ASN A 74 -6.20 -7.58 -2.20
N MET A 75 -5.41 -6.60 -2.64
CA MET A 75 -4.40 -5.96 -1.80
C MET A 75 -5.06 -5.11 -0.71
N ILE A 76 -4.63 -5.32 0.53
CA ILE A 76 -5.14 -4.66 1.72
C ILE A 76 -4.00 -4.11 2.58
N ILE A 77 -4.31 -3.11 3.39
CA ILE A 77 -3.48 -2.70 4.53
C ILE A 77 -4.21 -3.11 5.80
N VAL A 78 -3.52 -3.74 6.74
CA VAL A 78 -4.12 -4.14 8.01
C VAL A 78 -3.84 -3.08 9.06
N SER A 79 -4.88 -2.65 9.77
CA SER A 79 -4.75 -1.77 10.92
C SER A 79 -5.29 -2.45 12.17
N PHE A 80 -4.76 -2.06 13.32
CA PHE A 80 -5.18 -2.53 14.64
C PHE A 80 -5.75 -1.39 15.49
N LEU A 81 -5.59 -0.14 15.02
CA LEU A 81 -6.02 1.05 15.75
C LEU A 81 -7.46 1.41 15.39
N ASN A 82 -8.28 1.67 16.41
CA ASN A 82 -9.58 2.33 16.31
C ASN A 82 -9.55 3.63 17.11
N ASP A 83 -9.30 4.73 16.41
CA ASP A 83 -9.24 6.10 16.92
C ASP A 83 -10.59 6.84 16.83
N THR A 84 -11.66 6.15 16.42
CA THR A 84 -13.01 6.76 16.33
C THR A 84 -13.84 6.65 17.61
N VAL A 85 -13.23 6.16 18.68
CA VAL A 85 -13.83 6.00 20.00
C VAL A 85 -12.90 6.59 21.07
N THR A 86 -13.43 6.91 22.24
CA THR A 86 -12.66 7.46 23.36
C THR A 86 -12.85 6.59 24.61
N PRO A 87 -11.77 6.06 25.22
CA PRO A 87 -10.38 6.10 24.76
C PRO A 87 -10.20 5.33 23.44
N SER A 88 -9.12 5.62 22.69
CA SER A 88 -8.81 4.86 21.49
C SER A 88 -8.65 3.38 21.84
N ALA A 89 -9.17 2.52 20.98
CA ALA A 89 -9.17 1.09 21.22
C ALA A 89 -8.26 0.38 20.23
N THR A 90 -7.45 -0.56 20.71
CA THR A 90 -6.88 -1.59 19.84
C THR A 90 -7.98 -2.60 19.55
N ARG A 91 -8.17 -2.94 18.27
CA ARG A 91 -9.10 -3.99 17.85
C ARG A 91 -8.35 -5.14 17.19
N SER A 92 -9.04 -6.28 17.04
CA SER A 92 -8.59 -7.31 16.12
C SER A 92 -8.26 -6.67 14.77
N GLY A 93 -7.16 -7.09 14.14
CA GLY A 93 -6.75 -6.53 12.86
C GLY A 93 -7.93 -6.46 11.91
N TYR A 94 -8.04 -5.38 11.16
CA TYR A 94 -9.08 -5.22 10.14
C TYR A 94 -8.46 -4.77 8.83
N ALA A 95 -9.02 -5.29 7.73
CA ALA A 95 -8.55 -4.98 6.39
C ALA A 95 -9.06 -3.61 5.94
N LEU A 96 -8.15 -2.78 5.44
CA LEU A 96 -8.43 -1.53 4.75
C LEU A 96 -8.23 -1.74 3.26
N GLN A 97 -9.19 -1.26 2.47
CA GLN A 97 -9.17 -1.30 1.01
C GLN A 97 -9.24 0.11 0.43
N ASN A 98 -8.44 1.06 0.93
CA ASN A 98 -8.50 2.47 0.54
C ASN A 98 -7.70 2.80 -0.73
N TRP A 99 -7.67 1.87 -1.69
CA TRP A 99 -7.02 2.08 -2.99
C TRP A 99 -7.89 2.88 -3.95
N TYR A 100 -7.27 3.83 -4.63
CA TYR A 100 -7.88 4.68 -5.64
C TYR A 100 -6.90 4.87 -6.81
N LEU A 101 -7.44 5.13 -8.00
CA LEU A 101 -6.67 5.73 -9.10
C LEU A 101 -6.95 7.23 -9.10
N CYS A 102 -5.91 8.03 -8.97
CA CYS A 102 -6.03 9.48 -8.92
C CYS A 102 -5.13 10.11 -9.97
N THR A 103 -5.59 11.22 -10.57
CA THR A 103 -4.71 12.12 -11.31
C THR A 103 -3.94 12.97 -10.31
N ILE A 104 -2.62 12.86 -10.30
CA ILE A 104 -1.76 13.62 -9.39
C ILE A 104 -0.77 14.46 -10.18
N THR A 105 -0.32 15.56 -9.58
CA THR A 105 0.80 16.35 -10.10
C THR A 105 1.98 16.20 -9.16
N TYR A 106 3.07 15.62 -9.63
CA TYR A 106 4.30 15.43 -8.87
C TYR A 106 5.48 15.98 -9.66
N SER A 107 6.22 16.94 -9.08
CA SER A 107 7.39 17.58 -9.71
C SER A 107 7.13 18.05 -11.16
N SER A 108 5.99 18.72 -11.38
CA SER A 108 5.51 19.23 -12.69
C SER A 108 4.95 18.20 -13.67
N TYR A 109 4.92 16.91 -13.32
CA TYR A 109 4.32 15.87 -14.16
C TYR A 109 2.93 15.51 -13.64
N THR A 110 1.95 15.51 -14.54
CA THR A 110 0.60 15.04 -14.25
C THR A 110 0.39 13.65 -14.82
N TYR A 111 0.01 12.71 -13.97
CA TYR A 111 -0.21 11.32 -14.37
C TYR A 111 -1.28 10.68 -13.49
N VAL A 112 -1.92 9.64 -14.02
CA VAL A 112 -2.83 8.78 -13.25
C VAL A 112 -1.99 7.72 -12.58
N THR A 113 -2.13 7.59 -11.26
CA THR A 113 -1.41 6.58 -10.48
C THR A 113 -2.28 5.96 -9.41
N LEU A 114 -1.84 4.81 -8.91
CA LEU A 114 -2.37 4.21 -7.70
C LEU A 114 -2.11 5.14 -6.52
N ALA A 115 -3.12 5.32 -5.67
CA ALA A 115 -3.04 6.15 -4.48
C ALA A 115 -3.81 5.50 -3.32
N TRP A 116 -3.45 5.89 -2.10
CA TRP A 116 -4.08 5.44 -0.87
C TRP A 116 -4.77 6.61 -0.17
N THR A 117 -6.06 6.50 0.14
CA THR A 117 -6.76 7.53 0.93
C THR A 117 -6.60 7.26 2.43
N LEU A 118 -6.14 8.28 3.15
CA LEU A 118 -5.92 8.26 4.60
C LEU A 118 -7.24 8.41 5.35
N GLY A 119 -7.38 7.65 6.44
CA GLY A 119 -8.57 7.68 7.29
C GLY A 119 -9.79 7.04 6.63
N ARG A 120 -10.98 7.49 7.05
CA ARG A 120 -12.30 6.98 6.59
C ARG A 120 -12.98 7.90 5.57
N GLU A 121 -12.46 9.10 5.39
CA GLU A 121 -13.05 10.10 4.51
C GLU A 121 -12.79 9.77 3.03
N LYS A 122 -13.61 10.37 2.16
CA LYS A 122 -13.39 10.33 0.72
C LYS A 122 -12.11 11.10 0.35
N PRO A 123 -11.43 10.73 -0.75
CA PRO A 123 -10.27 11.48 -1.21
C PRO A 123 -10.63 12.93 -1.48
N GLN A 124 -9.80 13.86 -0.98
CA GLN A 124 -9.91 15.29 -1.24
C GLN A 124 -9.68 15.63 -2.71
N ASN A 125 -8.91 14.80 -3.42
CA ASN A 125 -8.70 14.93 -4.85
C ASN A 125 -9.93 14.38 -5.60
N PRO A 126 -10.70 15.23 -6.32
CA PRO A 126 -11.95 14.83 -6.96
C PRO A 126 -11.77 13.89 -8.17
N THR A 127 -10.54 13.76 -8.67
CA THR A 127 -10.23 12.84 -9.79
C THR A 127 -10.13 11.38 -9.35
N CYS A 128 -10.08 11.13 -8.04
CA CYS A 128 -9.87 9.80 -7.50
C CYS A 128 -11.08 8.88 -7.74
N VAL A 129 -10.84 7.74 -8.39
CA VAL A 129 -11.83 6.68 -8.60
C VAL A 129 -11.47 5.48 -7.73
N LYS A 130 -12.45 4.96 -6.99
CA LYS A 130 -12.27 3.78 -6.14
C LYS A 130 -11.89 2.57 -6.99
N ILE A 131 -10.86 1.84 -6.59
CA ILE A 131 -10.45 0.62 -7.26
C ILE A 131 -10.10 -0.48 -6.27
N THR A 132 -10.02 -1.70 -6.81
CA THR A 132 -9.49 -2.87 -6.11
C THR A 132 -8.21 -3.30 -6.82
N VAL A 133 -7.11 -3.42 -6.08
CA VAL A 133 -5.84 -3.92 -6.62
C VAL A 133 -5.81 -5.42 -6.42
N LYS A 134 -5.78 -6.20 -7.49
CA LYS A 134 -5.79 -7.66 -7.44
C LYS A 134 -4.41 -8.23 -7.77
N ARG A 135 -3.94 -9.19 -6.96
CA ARG A 135 -2.74 -9.97 -7.29
C ARG A 135 -3.05 -10.87 -8.48
N LYS A 136 -2.13 -10.89 -9.45
CA LYS A 136 -2.17 -11.81 -10.59
C LYS A 136 -0.90 -12.65 -10.60
N PHE A 137 -1.06 -13.96 -10.55
CA PHE A 137 0.04 -14.90 -10.78
C PHE A 137 0.33 -14.97 -12.28
N VAL A 138 1.59 -14.77 -12.65
CA VAL A 138 2.09 -14.78 -14.04
C VAL A 138 3.22 -15.77 -14.18
#